data_AF-A0A4Y1ZZ96-F1
#
_entry.id   AF-A0A4Y1ZZ96-F1
#
_cell.length_a   1.000
_cell.length_b   1.000
_cell.length_c   1.000
_cell.angle_alpha   90.00
_cell.angle_beta   90.00
_cell.angle_gamma   90.00
#
_symmetry.space_group_name_H-M   'P 1'
#
loop_
_entity.id
_entity.type
_entity.pdbx_description
1 polymer ?
#
loop_
_entity_poly.entity_id
_entity_poly.type
_entity_poly.pdbx_seq_one_letter_code
_entity_poly.pdbx_strand_id
1 'polypeptide(L)'
;MVPTRRRHPHKVSGVQRYIRDTFQPQVIGYGACVEWPPRSPDLNPLDFFLWGYIKQPVYTTPPPTLQELRNRIADAYASVSSAMLYNVQWEVQSRV
;
A
#
# COMPACT_ATOMS: atom_id res chain seq x y z
N MET A 1 17.33 -12.08 31.71
CA MET A 1 17.42 -11.39 30.40
C MET A 1 16.04 -11.50 29.74
N VAL A 2 15.24 -10.43 29.77
CA VAL A 2 13.88 -10.46 29.20
C VAL A 2 13.98 -10.15 27.70
N PRO A 3 13.42 -10.96 26.79
CA PRO A 3 13.45 -10.63 25.38
C PRO A 3 12.58 -9.39 25.16
N THR A 4 13.19 -8.28 24.74
CA THR A 4 12.43 -7.15 24.18
C THR A 4 11.75 -7.63 22.90
N ARG A 5 10.49 -8.02 23.02
CA ARG A 5 9.61 -8.31 21.88
C ARG A 5 9.55 -7.04 21.04
N ARG A 6 10.32 -6.96 19.95
CA ARG A 6 10.27 -5.84 19.01
C ARG A 6 8.82 -5.73 18.54
N ARG A 7 8.13 -4.65 18.91
CA ARG A 7 6.78 -4.40 18.45
C ARG A 7 6.83 -4.18 16.94
N HIS A 8 5.86 -4.72 16.23
CA HIS A 8 5.73 -4.50 14.79
C HIS A 8 5.78 -2.97 14.52
N PRO A 9 6.55 -2.46 13.55
CA PRO A 9 6.72 -1.01 13.35
C PRO A 9 5.40 -0.26 13.23
N HIS A 10 4.41 -0.87 12.55
CA HIS A 10 3.06 -0.33 12.42
C HIS A 10 2.19 -0.38 13.68
N LYS A 11 2.66 -0.98 14.78
CA LYS A 11 1.95 -1.12 16.07
C LYS A 11 2.63 -0.33 17.19
N VAL A 12 3.58 0.54 16.86
CA VAL A 12 4.23 1.43 17.82
C VAL A 12 3.24 2.55 18.20
N SER A 13 3.14 2.86 19.51
CA SER A 13 2.14 3.79 20.05
C SER A 13 2.20 5.19 19.43
N GLY A 14 3.40 5.72 19.18
CA GLY A 14 3.57 7.02 18.53
C GLY A 14 2.99 7.06 17.11
N VAL A 15 3.25 6.02 16.32
CA VAL A 15 2.73 5.88 14.95
C VAL A 15 1.20 5.74 14.96
N GLN A 16 0.67 4.92 15.87
CA GLN A 16 -0.78 4.70 16.00
C GLN A 16 -1.52 5.96 16.46
N ARG A 17 -0.93 6.76 17.34
CA ARG A 17 -1.51 8.05 17.76
C ARG A 17 -1.55 9.03 16.60
N TYR A 18 -0.42 9.19 15.89
CA TYR A 18 -0.35 10.09 14.73
C TYR A 18 -1.37 9.75 13.64
N ILE A 19 -1.49 8.47 13.29
CA ILE A 19 -2.46 8.01 12.27
C ILE A 19 -3.90 8.33 12.70
N ARG A 20 -4.25 8.03 13.96
CA ARG A 20 -5.59 8.28 14.49
C ARG A 20 -5.94 9.76 14.50
N ASP A 21 -5.01 10.60 14.95
CA ASP A 21 -5.23 12.05 15.07
C ASP A 21 -5.32 12.72 13.68
N THR A 22 -4.58 12.20 12.69
CA THR A 22 -4.53 12.78 11.34
C THR A 22 -5.70 12.33 10.46
N PHE A 23 -6.10 11.06 10.54
CA PHE A 23 -7.02 10.45 9.57
C PHE A 23 -8.39 10.03 10.14
N GLN A 24 -8.57 10.04 11.47
CA GLN A 24 -9.87 9.86 12.16
C GLN A 24 -10.65 8.58 11.70
N PRO A 25 -11.99 8.54 11.46
CA PRO A 25 -12.69 7.27 11.18
C PRO A 25 -12.38 6.70 9.78
N GLN A 26 -11.58 7.40 8.96
CA GLN A 26 -11.21 6.96 7.61
C GLN A 26 -10.12 5.88 7.60
N VAL A 27 -9.66 5.45 8.78
CA VAL A 27 -8.62 4.43 8.93
C VAL A 27 -9.25 3.07 9.14
N ILE A 28 -8.93 2.13 8.26
CA ILE A 28 -9.10 0.70 8.50
C ILE A 28 -7.74 0.18 8.98
N GLY A 29 -7.65 -0.31 10.21
CA GLY A 29 -6.35 -0.62 10.80
C GLY A 29 -6.41 -1.04 12.26
N TYR A 30 -5.24 -1.44 12.77
CA TYR A 30 -5.11 -1.89 14.16
C TYR A 30 -5.54 -0.81 15.15
N GLY A 31 -6.55 -1.10 15.98
CA GLY A 31 -7.08 -0.15 16.95
C GLY A 31 -7.80 1.07 16.35
N ALA A 32 -8.22 1.01 15.08
CA ALA A 32 -9.12 1.97 14.46
C ALA A 32 -10.60 1.55 14.64
N CYS A 33 -11.54 2.32 14.07
CA CYS A 33 -12.97 2.00 14.13
C CYS A 33 -13.30 0.70 13.39
N VAL A 34 -12.64 0.49 12.24
CA VAL A 34 -12.71 -0.76 11.47
C VAL A 34 -11.36 -1.45 11.56
N GLU A 35 -11.32 -2.67 12.08
CA GLU A 35 -10.07 -3.45 12.14
C GLU A 35 -9.73 -4.03 10.78
N TRP A 36 -8.45 -3.95 10.40
CA TRP A 36 -7.97 -4.59 9.17
C TRP A 36 -7.93 -6.11 9.35
N PRO A 37 -8.62 -6.89 8.50
CA PRO A 37 -8.65 -8.34 8.61
C PRO A 37 -7.26 -8.96 8.36
N PRO A 38 -6.88 -9.99 9.13
CA PRO A 38 -5.58 -10.64 8.97
C PRO A 38 -5.49 -11.35 7.62
N ARG A 39 -4.35 -11.17 6.93
CA ARG A 39 -4.04 -11.82 5.64
C ARG A 39 -4.97 -11.43 4.49
N SER A 40 -5.37 -10.16 4.42
CA SER A 40 -6.19 -9.63 3.32
C SER A 40 -5.41 -8.73 2.35
N PRO A 41 -4.50 -9.30 1.51
CA PRO A 41 -3.85 -8.53 0.44
C PRO A 41 -4.83 -8.13 -0.66
N ASP A 42 -5.96 -8.85 -0.78
CA ASP A 42 -7.08 -8.58 -1.68
C ASP A 42 -7.80 -7.26 -1.38
N LEU A 43 -7.71 -6.77 -0.14
CA LEU A 43 -8.23 -5.47 0.28
C LEU A 43 -7.20 -4.34 0.14
N ASN A 44 -5.93 -4.64 -0.18
CA ASN A 44 -4.89 -3.63 -0.37
C ASN A 44 -4.74 -3.26 -1.85
N PRO A 45 -5.19 -2.05 -2.29
CA PRO A 45 -5.02 -1.55 -3.66
C PRO A 45 -3.60 -1.68 -4.22
N LEU A 46 -2.60 -1.54 -3.35
CA LEU A 46 -1.21 -1.60 -3.75
C LEU A 46 -0.79 -3.02 -4.11
N ASP A 47 -1.27 -4.01 -3.36
CA ASP A 47 -0.88 -5.42 -3.54
C ASP A 47 -1.68 -6.08 -4.67
N PHE A 48 -3.00 -5.86 -4.76
CA PHE A 48 -3.80 -6.53 -5.78
C PHE A 48 -3.69 -5.89 -7.17
N PHE A 49 -3.45 -4.58 -7.26
CA PHE A 49 -3.42 -3.85 -8.53
C PHE A 49 -2.04 -3.25 -8.79
N LEU A 50 -1.63 -2.27 -7.98
CA LEU A 50 -0.55 -1.35 -8.35
C LEU A 50 0.79 -2.07 -8.58
N TRP A 51 1.17 -2.98 -7.69
CA TRP A 51 2.43 -3.71 -7.81
C TRP A 51 2.45 -4.67 -8.99
N GLY A 52 1.34 -5.31 -9.34
CA GLY A 52 1.24 -6.11 -10.56
C GLY A 52 1.37 -5.23 -11.80
N TYR A 53 0.64 -4.10 -11.81
CA TYR A 53 0.60 -3.16 -12.93
C TYR A 53 1.96 -2.52 -13.19
N ILE A 54 2.65 -2.00 -12.18
CA ILE A 54 3.93 -1.30 -12.33
C ILE A 54 5.07 -2.25 -12.69
N LYS A 55 5.08 -3.47 -12.13
CA LYS A 55 6.17 -4.42 -12.41
C LYS A 55 6.19 -4.83 -13.88
N GLN A 56 5.04 -4.88 -14.54
CA GLN A 56 4.93 -5.33 -15.93
C GLN A 56 5.77 -4.46 -16.90
N PRO A 57 5.61 -3.12 -16.98
CA PRO A 57 6.45 -2.27 -17.81
C PRO A 57 7.90 -2.15 -17.28
N VAL A 58 8.10 -2.08 -15.96
CA VAL A 58 9.43 -1.92 -15.36
C VAL A 58 10.36 -3.09 -15.72
N TYR A 59 9.83 -4.31 -15.67
CA TYR A 59 10.57 -5.55 -15.90
C TYR A 59 10.29 -6.20 -17.25
N THR A 60 9.64 -5.51 -18.19
CA THR A 60 9.47 -6.00 -19.57
C THR A 60 10.82 -6.36 -20.19
N THR A 61 11.86 -5.59 -19.89
CA THR A 61 13.26 -5.93 -20.17
C THR A 61 14.09 -5.71 -18.91
N PRO A 62 15.19 -6.46 -18.69
CA PRO A 62 16.11 -6.19 -17.59
C PRO A 62 16.67 -4.76 -17.69
N PRO A 63 16.45 -3.89 -16.68
CA PRO A 63 16.99 -2.55 -16.71
C PRO A 63 18.52 -2.60 -16.53
N PRO A 64 19.31 -2.04 -17.46
CA PRO A 64 20.77 -2.13 -17.44
C PRO A 64 21.42 -1.27 -16.34
N THR A 65 20.72 -0.27 -15.81
CA THR A 65 21.24 0.63 -14.78
C THR A 65 20.17 0.96 -13.73
N LEU A 66 20.62 1.39 -12.55
CA LEU A 66 19.73 1.89 -11.49
C LEU A 66 18.95 3.13 -11.94
N GLN A 67 19.55 3.98 -12.77
CA GLN A 67 18.88 5.18 -13.28
C GLN A 67 17.73 4.81 -14.20
N GLU A 68 17.95 3.85 -15.11
CA GLU A 68 16.91 3.36 -16.01
C GLU A 68 15.78 2.69 -15.22
N LEU A 69 16.09 1.91 -14.19
CA LEU A 69 15.09 1.34 -13.29
C LEU A 69 14.23 2.44 -12.63
N ARG A 70 14.84 3.52 -12.14
CA ARG A 70 14.13 4.66 -11.53
C ARG A 70 13.23 5.37 -12.54
N ASN A 71 13.73 5.61 -13.74
CA ASN A 71 12.96 6.26 -14.82
C ASN A 71 11.73 5.41 -15.17
N ARG A 72 11.91 4.10 -15.39
CA ARG A 72 10.79 3.19 -15.71
C ARG A 72 9.75 3.11 -14.60
N ILE A 73 10.18 3.14 -13.33
CA ILE A 73 9.25 3.19 -12.20
C ILE A 73 8.43 4.49 -12.28
N ALA A 74 9.09 5.64 -12.47
CA ALA A 74 8.41 6.93 -12.58
C ALA A 74 7.42 6.97 -13.77
N ASP A 75 7.82 6.47 -14.93
CA ASP A 75 6.99 6.42 -16.13
C ASP A 75 5.77 5.49 -15.94
N ALA A 76 5.96 4.33 -15.32
CA ALA A 76 4.89 3.39 -15.00
C ALA A 76 3.89 3.98 -13.98
N TYR A 77 4.37 4.77 -13.02
CA TYR A 77 3.47 5.53 -12.13
C TYR A 77 2.71 6.62 -12.88
N ALA A 78 3.37 7.34 -13.78
CA ALA A 78 2.75 8.40 -14.59
C ALA A 78 1.69 7.86 -15.56
N SER A 79 1.77 6.58 -15.94
CA SER A 79 0.76 5.93 -16.80
C SER A 79 -0.50 5.49 -16.06
N VAL A 80 -0.49 5.48 -14.71
CA VAL A 80 -1.69 5.15 -13.92
C VAL A 80 -2.69 6.29 -14.03
N SER A 81 -3.79 6.05 -14.74
CA SER A 81 -4.82 7.07 -14.96
C SER A 81 -5.77 7.21 -13.77
N SER A 82 -6.39 8.38 -13.63
CA SER A 82 -7.43 8.62 -12.62
C SER A 82 -8.61 7.64 -12.73
N ALA A 83 -8.93 7.18 -13.94
CA ALA A 83 -9.97 6.18 -14.16
C ALA A 83 -9.60 4.81 -13.57
N MET A 84 -8.33 4.39 -13.68
CA MET A 84 -7.86 3.17 -13.03
C MET A 84 -7.98 3.27 -11.51
N LEU A 85 -7.59 4.41 -10.93
CA LEU A 85 -7.69 4.65 -9.48
C LEU A 85 -9.16 4.64 -9.00
N TYR A 86 -10.07 5.23 -9.79
CA TYR A 86 -11.50 5.21 -9.48
C TYR A 86 -12.06 3.78 -9.46
N ASN A 87 -11.71 2.96 -10.46
CA ASN A 87 -12.13 1.56 -10.52
C ASN A 87 -11.59 0.75 -9.34
N VAL A 88 -10.31 0.96 -8.99
CA VAL A 88 -9.67 0.30 -7.84
C VAL A 88 -10.35 0.70 -6.54
N GLN A 89 -10.68 1.98 -6.37
CA GLN A 89 -11.41 2.47 -5.20
C GLN A 89 -12.80 1.82 -5.12
N TRP A 90 -13.54 1.77 -6.23
CA TRP A 90 -14.86 1.13 -6.30
C TRP A 90 -14.80 -0.35 -5.90
N GLU A 91 -13.84 -1.09 -6.44
CA GLU A 91 -13.62 -2.50 -6.12
C GLU A 91 -13.27 -2.75 -4.65
N VAL A 92 -12.55 -1.83 -4.00
CA VAL A 92 -12.25 -1.96 -2.57
C VAL A 92 -13.48 -1.69 -1.73
N GLN A 93 -14.23 -0.63 -2.07
CA GLN A 93 -15.46 -0.27 -1.35
C GLN A 93 -16.56 -1.33 -1.49
N SER A 94 -16.58 -2.10 -2.58
CA SER A 94 -17.54 -3.21 -2.74
C SER A 94 -17.20 -4.45 -1.92
N ARG A 95 -15.99 -4.54 -1.37
CA ARG A 95 -15.46 -5.70 -0.61
C ARG A 95 -15.36 -5.48 0.90
N VAL A 96 -15.52 -4.24 1.36
CA VAL A 96 -15.53 -3.83 2.78
C VAL A 96 -16.97 -3.76 3.27
#